data_AF-A0A813DYS1-F1
#
_entry.id   AF-A0A813DYS1-F1
#
_cell.length_a   1.000
_cell.length_b   1.000
_cell.length_c   1.000
_cell.angle_alpha   90.00
_cell.angle_beta   90.00
_cell.angle_gamma   90.00
#
_symmetry.space_group_name_H-M   'P 1'
#
loop_
_entity.id
_entity.type
_entity.pdbx_description
1 polymer ?
#
loop_
_entity_poly.entity_id
_entity_poly.type
_entity_poly.pdbx_seq_one_letter_code
_entity_poly.pdbx_strand_id
1 'polypeptide(L)'
;MLATASGSLACKGLPLPPAAALYGKENKDLPHANVVRGIRDSELASSYLEKQGVVADAGLEKPLAQRSAGPLFPKGLSREEQERADFERSVAAKPGSGVDLVHAWTEYIQWAADQPDSSDEEARLLARGCAALAGDPRLRGDVRHLRLWVRHASHLPEPQGVFDFLEDQGIGVGHALRYEAHAAELERQRHFTEAEAQYLLGLGRGAEPKERLQNRLEEFRGRMQKRAARDEKLQQKQLQKKKQQPRQHHQQHHQQQQEQLQQQEQQEQQQEEQRQQQEQQQLQRKQQQLQEQQQQQQQQQQKQQQQQQQQQKQQQHQQQQEEAPPSSPLPVASCLPTQRLVATQRVVQPQGSKASFVQPLSQPLGSQAARSLEQRRELFEEVEARACEQKQQQQQHQQHQQQQQQREQFEEEEARALKQQKTDAFVCYQSPIPSGA
;
A
#
# COMPACT_ATOMS: atom_id res chain seq x y z
N MET A 1 13.24 -72.26 37.14
CA MET A 1 12.14 -71.27 37.12
C MET A 1 12.59 -70.00 37.83
N LEU A 2 13.48 -69.22 37.20
CA LEU A 2 13.86 -67.89 37.66
C LEU A 2 13.98 -67.01 36.42
N ALA A 3 13.02 -66.10 36.22
CA ALA A 3 13.03 -65.11 35.16
C ALA A 3 13.09 -63.73 35.81
N THR A 4 14.21 -63.06 35.60
CA THR A 4 14.48 -61.66 35.92
C THR A 4 13.73 -60.76 34.95
N ALA A 5 12.87 -59.87 35.46
CA ALA A 5 12.19 -58.85 34.69
C ALA A 5 12.90 -57.49 34.88
N SER A 6 13.79 -57.14 33.95
CA SER A 6 14.28 -55.77 33.78
C SER A 6 13.27 -54.98 32.95
N GLY A 7 12.55 -54.07 33.59
CA GLY A 7 11.65 -53.11 32.94
C GLY A 7 12.44 -52.01 32.24
N SER A 8 12.62 -52.15 30.93
CA SER A 8 13.16 -51.11 30.05
C SER A 8 12.12 -50.02 29.84
N LEU A 9 12.30 -48.86 30.48
CA LEU A 9 11.55 -47.63 30.18
C LEU A 9 12.07 -47.04 28.86
N ALA A 10 11.63 -47.62 27.75
CA ALA A 10 11.79 -47.04 26.42
C ALA A 10 11.09 -45.68 26.38
N CYS A 11 11.88 -44.62 26.26
CA CYS A 11 11.41 -43.27 26.01
C CYS A 11 10.73 -43.22 24.65
N LYS A 12 9.42 -43.49 24.61
CA LYS A 12 8.58 -43.17 23.45
C LYS A 12 8.69 -41.66 23.23
N GLY A 13 9.12 -41.29 22.03
CA GLY A 13 9.39 -39.91 21.66
C GLY A 13 8.18 -39.02 21.90
N LEU A 14 8.46 -37.79 22.34
CA LEU A 14 7.50 -36.69 22.32
C LEU A 14 6.84 -36.66 20.92
N PRO A 15 5.51 -36.77 20.83
CA PRO A 15 4.81 -36.71 19.55
C PRO A 15 4.99 -35.31 18.97
N LEU A 16 5.77 -35.22 17.89
CA LEU A 16 5.83 -34.02 17.06
C LEU A 16 4.44 -33.80 16.46
N PRO A 17 3.88 -32.57 16.52
CA PRO A 17 2.56 -32.31 15.98
C PRO A 17 2.55 -32.58 14.47
N PRO A 18 1.49 -33.21 13.92
CA PRO A 18 1.34 -33.37 12.49
C PRO A 18 1.26 -32.00 11.82
N ALA A 19 2.08 -31.82 10.78
CA ALA A 19 2.11 -30.61 9.97
C ALA A 19 0.82 -30.48 9.14
N ALA A 20 -0.26 -29.96 9.73
CA ALA A 20 -1.42 -29.51 8.97
C ALA A 20 -2.26 -28.47 9.75
N ALA A 21 -2.51 -27.36 9.06
CA ALA A 21 -3.56 -26.37 9.30
C ALA A 21 -3.45 -25.45 10.52
N LEU A 22 -2.61 -24.41 10.42
CA LEU A 22 -3.04 -23.02 10.66
C LEU A 22 -2.20 -22.09 9.76
N TYR A 23 -2.80 -21.69 8.64
CA TYR A 23 -2.29 -20.65 7.75
C TYR A 23 -2.86 -19.30 8.22
N GLY A 24 -1.99 -18.40 8.68
CA GLY A 24 -2.37 -17.05 9.07
C GLY A 24 -1.19 -16.09 8.96
N LYS A 25 -1.19 -15.33 7.86
CA LYS A 25 -0.52 -14.04 7.57
C LYS A 25 0.94 -13.85 8.04
N GLU A 26 1.83 -13.89 7.04
CA GLU A 26 3.20 -13.40 7.10
C GLU A 26 3.24 -11.93 7.53
N ASN A 27 3.92 -11.63 8.63
CA ASN A 27 4.36 -10.27 8.94
C ASN A 27 5.77 -10.14 8.36
N LYS A 28 5.86 -9.50 7.19
CA LYS A 28 7.13 -9.08 6.61
C LYS A 28 7.49 -7.78 7.28
N ASP A 29 8.48 -7.82 8.16
CA ASP A 29 9.43 -6.75 8.48
C ASP A 29 10.26 -7.19 9.68
N LEU A 30 11.51 -7.59 9.46
CA LEU A 30 12.58 -7.50 10.47
C LEU A 30 13.95 -7.58 9.76
N PRO A 31 14.87 -6.64 10.05
CA PRO A 31 16.18 -6.57 9.41
C PRO A 31 17.21 -7.51 10.06
N HIS A 32 18.29 -7.70 9.30
CA HIS A 32 19.50 -8.47 9.59
C HIS A 32 20.10 -8.28 11.01
N ALA A 33 20.48 -9.42 11.59
CA ALA A 33 21.72 -9.74 12.32
C ALA A 33 22.35 -8.76 13.34
N ASN A 34 22.72 -9.35 14.48
CA ASN A 34 23.63 -8.88 15.55
C ASN A 34 23.12 -7.78 16.48
N VAL A 35 22.50 -8.20 17.59
CA VAL A 35 22.72 -7.58 18.89
C VAL A 35 22.86 -8.70 19.92
N VAL A 36 24.08 -8.86 20.42
CA VAL A 36 24.35 -9.45 21.74
C VAL A 36 23.46 -8.69 22.72
N ARG A 37 22.35 -9.29 23.14
CA ARG A 37 21.46 -8.66 24.11
C ARG A 37 22.09 -8.83 25.49
N GLY A 38 23.02 -7.94 25.79
CA GLY A 38 23.44 -7.66 27.16
C GLY A 38 22.41 -6.76 27.81
N ILE A 39 21.39 -7.35 28.46
CA ILE A 39 20.54 -6.65 29.43
C ILE A 39 20.29 -7.64 30.57
N ARG A 40 21.10 -7.54 31.64
CA ARG A 40 20.90 -8.11 32.99
C ARG A 40 19.70 -9.09 33.16
N ASP A 41 19.83 -10.30 32.63
CA ASP A 41 18.75 -11.31 32.61
C ASP A 41 18.46 -11.95 33.98
N SER A 42 19.34 -11.74 34.96
CA SER A 42 19.22 -12.25 36.33
C SER A 42 17.98 -11.74 37.10
N GLU A 43 17.44 -10.56 36.80
CA GLU A 43 16.21 -10.06 37.45
C GLU A 43 14.94 -10.69 36.87
N LEU A 44 14.94 -11.10 35.60
CA LEU A 44 13.82 -11.77 34.95
C LEU A 44 13.65 -13.21 35.46
N ALA A 45 14.76 -13.91 35.74
CA ALA A 45 14.75 -15.28 36.25
C ALA A 45 14.25 -15.39 37.72
N SER A 46 14.64 -14.46 38.61
CA SER A 46 14.08 -14.38 39.96
C SER A 46 12.62 -13.91 39.94
N SER A 47 12.29 -12.96 39.06
CA SER A 47 10.91 -12.54 38.82
C SER A 47 10.04 -13.68 38.27
N TYR A 48 10.59 -14.65 37.53
CA TYR A 48 9.83 -15.76 36.97
C TYR A 48 9.29 -16.70 38.05
N LEU A 49 10.13 -17.18 38.97
CA LEU A 49 9.68 -18.01 40.10
C LEU A 49 8.68 -17.26 40.99
N GLU A 50 8.89 -15.95 41.17
CA GLU A 50 8.03 -15.08 41.98
C GLU A 50 6.67 -14.78 41.28
N LYS A 51 6.66 -14.57 39.95
CA LYS A 51 5.45 -14.36 39.14
C LYS A 51 4.61 -15.62 38.97
N GLN A 52 5.21 -16.80 39.05
CA GLN A 52 4.47 -18.07 39.09
C GLN A 52 3.80 -18.34 40.45
N GLY A 53 3.88 -17.39 41.40
CA GLY A 53 3.28 -17.51 42.73
C GLY A 53 3.99 -18.53 43.61
N VAL A 54 5.18 -19.00 43.22
CA VAL A 54 5.98 -19.96 43.98
C VAL A 54 7.03 -19.19 44.76
N VAL A 55 6.55 -18.39 45.72
CA VAL A 55 7.38 -18.08 46.88
C VAL A 55 7.82 -19.43 47.44
N ALA A 56 9.09 -19.55 47.83
CA ALA A 56 9.51 -20.64 48.70
C ALA A 56 8.79 -20.47 50.03
N ASP A 57 7.50 -20.84 50.06
CA ASP A 57 6.69 -20.78 51.25
C ASP A 57 7.14 -21.94 52.13
N ALA A 58 8.14 -21.64 52.95
CA ALA A 58 8.41 -22.36 54.18
C ALA A 58 7.25 -22.18 55.21
N GLY A 59 6.13 -21.60 54.82
CA GLY A 59 4.86 -21.57 55.53
C GLY A 59 3.91 -22.65 55.00
N LEU A 60 3.79 -23.73 55.78
CA LEU A 60 2.51 -24.35 56.14
C LEU A 60 1.28 -23.98 55.27
N GLU A 61 1.11 -24.63 54.12
CA GLU A 61 -0.18 -25.28 53.89
C GLU A 61 -0.32 -26.27 55.05
N LYS A 62 -1.08 -25.88 56.08
CA LYS A 62 -1.26 -26.67 57.30
C LYS A 62 -1.55 -28.12 56.91
N PRO A 63 -0.82 -29.12 57.42
CA PRO A 63 -1.26 -30.49 57.30
C PRO A 63 -2.67 -30.55 57.88
N LEU A 64 -3.57 -31.30 57.23
CA LEU A 64 -4.95 -31.58 57.67
C LEU A 64 -5.05 -32.19 59.10
N ALA A 65 -3.96 -32.23 59.86
CA ALA A 65 -3.82 -32.82 61.19
C ALA A 65 -4.29 -31.94 62.37
N GLN A 66 -4.68 -30.67 62.16
CA GLN A 66 -5.19 -29.82 63.25
C GLN A 66 -6.42 -29.00 62.85
N ARG A 67 -7.52 -29.68 62.56
CA ARG A 67 -8.86 -29.13 62.81
C ARG A 67 -9.34 -29.67 64.15
N SER A 68 -9.54 -28.75 65.09
CA SER A 68 -10.01 -28.99 66.46
C SER A 68 -11.20 -29.95 66.50
N ALA A 69 -11.11 -30.91 67.41
CA ALA A 69 -12.16 -31.83 67.79
C ALA A 69 -13.46 -31.08 68.19
N GLY A 70 -14.48 -31.23 67.35
CA GLY A 70 -15.89 -31.10 67.71
C GLY A 70 -16.57 -32.43 67.38
N PRO A 71 -17.53 -32.93 68.20
CA PRO A 71 -18.06 -34.28 68.05
C PRO A 71 -19.14 -34.31 66.97
N LEU A 72 -18.72 -34.35 65.71
CA LEU A 72 -19.49 -34.88 64.60
C LEU A 72 -18.52 -35.68 63.74
N PHE A 73 -18.62 -37.01 63.84
CA PHE A 73 -17.81 -37.98 63.12
C PHE A 73 -17.63 -37.56 61.64
N PRO A 74 -16.43 -37.18 61.20
CA PRO A 74 -16.21 -36.89 59.79
C PRO A 74 -16.14 -38.23 59.04
N LYS A 75 -16.81 -38.28 57.89
CA LYS A 75 -16.63 -39.34 56.90
C LYS A 75 -15.12 -39.50 56.64
N GLY A 76 -14.63 -40.74 56.64
CA GLY A 76 -13.22 -41.02 56.37
C GLY A 76 -12.75 -40.33 55.09
N LEU A 77 -11.49 -39.88 55.09
CA LEU A 77 -10.85 -39.30 53.90
C LEU A 77 -11.08 -40.22 52.70
N SER A 78 -11.36 -39.63 51.54
CA SER A 78 -11.44 -40.41 50.31
C SER A 78 -10.09 -41.09 50.07
N ARG A 79 -10.11 -42.22 49.34
CA ARG A 79 -8.87 -42.92 48.98
C ARG A 79 -7.87 -41.98 48.30
N GLU A 80 -8.35 -41.09 47.43
CA GLU A 80 -7.56 -40.10 46.71
C GLU A 80 -6.95 -39.05 47.64
N GLU A 81 -7.71 -38.58 48.63
CA GLU A 81 -7.21 -37.65 49.65
C GLU A 81 -6.11 -38.28 50.51
N GLN A 82 -6.23 -39.58 50.80
CA GLN A 82 -5.22 -40.32 51.53
C GLN A 82 -3.94 -40.54 50.70
N GLU A 83 -4.08 -40.94 49.44
CA GLU A 83 -2.95 -41.06 48.50
C GLU A 83 -2.22 -39.72 48.35
N ARG A 84 -2.96 -38.62 48.16
CA ARG A 84 -2.41 -37.25 48.13
C ARG A 84 -1.63 -36.91 49.40
N ALA A 85 -2.17 -37.20 50.58
CA ALA A 85 -1.52 -36.90 51.85
C ALA A 85 -0.21 -37.69 52.04
N ASP A 86 -0.12 -38.91 51.50
CA ASP A 86 1.09 -39.72 51.54
C ASP A 86 2.18 -39.18 50.60
N PHE A 87 1.80 -38.70 49.40
CA PHE A 87 2.72 -37.98 48.53
C PHE A 87 3.21 -36.66 49.14
N GLU A 88 2.31 -35.87 49.73
CA GLU A 88 2.66 -34.63 50.43
C GLU A 88 3.69 -34.85 51.54
N ARG A 89 3.54 -35.94 52.32
CA ARG A 89 4.52 -36.33 53.34
C ARG A 89 5.89 -36.69 52.71
N SER A 90 5.88 -37.33 51.55
CA SER A 90 7.10 -37.76 50.85
C SER A 90 7.88 -36.58 50.28
N VAL A 91 7.20 -35.60 49.69
CA VAL A 91 7.85 -34.40 49.11
C VAL A 91 8.25 -33.36 50.18
N ALA A 92 7.64 -33.41 51.37
CA ALA A 92 8.03 -32.58 52.52
C ALA A 92 9.28 -33.10 53.27
N ALA A 93 9.89 -34.20 52.81
CA ALA A 93 11.09 -34.75 53.42
C ALA A 93 12.26 -33.73 53.35
N LYS A 94 13.01 -33.61 54.46
CA LYS A 94 14.14 -32.68 54.52
C LYS A 94 15.27 -33.11 53.58
N PRO A 95 15.97 -32.17 52.93
CA PRO A 95 17.17 -32.49 52.16
C PRO A 95 18.17 -33.29 53.02
N GLY A 96 18.58 -34.47 52.56
CA GLY A 96 19.51 -35.35 53.28
C GLY A 96 18.87 -36.44 54.15
N SER A 97 17.54 -36.57 54.17
CA SER A 97 16.83 -37.67 54.85
C SER A 97 16.95 -39.03 54.14
N GLY A 98 17.72 -39.12 53.05
CA GLY A 98 17.84 -40.32 52.22
C GLY A 98 16.69 -40.55 51.24
N VAL A 99 15.66 -39.69 51.24
CA VAL A 99 14.56 -39.74 50.27
C VAL A 99 15.01 -39.13 48.94
N ASP A 100 14.82 -39.86 47.84
CA ASP A 100 15.00 -39.32 46.49
C ASP A 100 13.85 -38.37 46.16
N LEU A 101 14.07 -37.08 46.41
CA LEU A 101 13.08 -36.04 46.20
C LEU A 101 12.63 -35.94 44.73
N VAL A 102 13.54 -36.13 43.77
CA VAL A 102 13.19 -36.07 42.35
C VAL A 102 12.23 -37.20 41.99
N HIS A 103 12.47 -38.40 42.53
CA HIS A 103 11.56 -39.53 42.34
C HIS A 103 10.20 -39.29 43.01
N ALA A 104 10.20 -38.81 44.27
CA ALA A 104 8.95 -38.52 44.99
C ALA A 104 8.07 -37.50 44.24
N TRP A 105 8.66 -36.43 43.71
CA TRP A 105 7.95 -35.46 42.87
C TRP A 105 7.50 -36.06 41.54
N THR A 106 8.32 -36.90 40.90
CA THR A 106 7.95 -37.56 39.64
C THR A 106 6.72 -38.45 39.82
N GLU A 107 6.69 -39.28 40.87
CA GLU A 107 5.53 -40.14 41.16
C GLU A 107 4.30 -39.32 41.54
N TYR A 108 4.47 -38.25 42.31
CA TYR A 108 3.34 -37.41 42.72
C TYR A 108 2.68 -36.70 41.51
N ILE A 109 3.50 -36.16 40.62
CA ILE A 109 3.03 -35.53 39.38
C ILE A 109 2.38 -36.57 38.46
N GLN A 110 2.93 -37.78 38.38
CA GLN A 110 2.33 -38.85 37.61
C GLN A 110 0.97 -39.28 38.17
N TRP A 111 0.86 -39.46 39.48
CA TRP A 111 -0.41 -39.75 40.15
C TRP A 111 -1.46 -38.69 39.86
N ALA A 112 -1.08 -37.41 39.86
CA ALA A 112 -1.99 -36.31 39.52
C ALA A 112 -2.40 -36.37 38.04
N ALA A 113 -1.47 -36.61 37.12
CA ALA A 113 -1.76 -36.75 35.69
C ALA A 113 -2.70 -37.92 35.38
N ASP A 114 -2.72 -38.97 36.21
CA ASP A 114 -3.61 -40.12 36.05
C ASP A 114 -5.05 -39.87 36.55
N GLN A 115 -5.29 -38.76 37.27
CA GLN A 115 -6.64 -38.38 37.71
C GLN A 115 -7.47 -37.79 36.55
N PRO A 116 -8.81 -37.97 36.53
CA PRO A 116 -9.66 -37.32 35.53
C PRO A 116 -9.66 -35.78 35.68
N ASP A 117 -9.64 -35.06 34.55
CA ASP A 117 -9.67 -33.58 34.48
C ASP A 117 -8.57 -32.85 35.28
N SER A 118 -7.40 -33.46 35.42
CA SER A 118 -6.35 -33.01 36.34
C SER A 118 -5.25 -32.13 35.73
N SER A 119 -5.42 -31.65 34.49
CA SER A 119 -4.39 -30.85 33.79
C SER A 119 -3.92 -29.64 34.62
N ASP A 120 -4.85 -28.96 35.30
CA ASP A 120 -4.52 -27.80 36.14
C ASP A 120 -3.77 -28.20 37.42
N GLU A 121 -4.13 -29.34 38.02
CA GLU A 121 -3.45 -29.87 39.21
C GLU A 121 -2.05 -30.37 38.86
N GLU A 122 -1.90 -31.05 37.72
CA GLU A 122 -0.60 -31.46 37.19
C GLU A 122 0.31 -30.25 36.96
N ALA A 123 -0.19 -29.21 36.30
CA ALA A 123 0.56 -27.97 36.06
C ALA A 123 0.98 -27.29 37.38
N ARG A 124 0.08 -27.25 38.37
CA ARG A 124 0.35 -26.72 39.72
C ARG A 124 1.45 -27.50 40.44
N LEU A 125 1.38 -28.83 40.41
CA LEU A 125 2.39 -29.69 41.04
C LEU A 125 3.73 -29.62 40.31
N LEU A 126 3.74 -29.50 38.98
CA LEU A 126 4.94 -29.29 38.18
C LEU A 126 5.66 -28.00 38.58
N ALA A 127 4.93 -26.88 38.67
CA ALA A 127 5.51 -25.61 39.08
C ALA A 127 6.14 -25.70 40.49
N ARG A 128 5.39 -26.28 41.43
CA ARG A 128 5.83 -26.45 42.82
C ARG A 128 7.03 -27.39 42.95
N GLY A 129 7.02 -28.52 42.26
CA GLY A 129 8.13 -29.47 42.23
C GLY A 129 9.39 -28.87 41.61
N CYS A 130 9.26 -28.15 40.49
CA CYS A 130 10.38 -27.47 39.85
C CYS A 130 11.03 -26.45 40.79
N ALA A 131 10.23 -25.61 41.46
CA ALA A 131 10.74 -24.63 42.42
C ALA A 131 11.42 -25.28 43.64
N ALA A 132 10.81 -26.34 44.20
CA ALA A 132 11.37 -27.05 45.34
C ALA A 132 12.73 -27.70 45.02
N LEU A 133 12.91 -28.19 43.80
CA LEU A 133 14.14 -28.87 43.36
C LEU A 133 15.20 -27.90 42.80
N ALA A 134 14.82 -26.70 42.34
CA ALA A 134 15.72 -25.74 41.71
C ALA A 134 16.88 -25.30 42.61
N GLY A 135 16.62 -25.20 43.92
CA GLY A 135 17.58 -24.70 44.91
C GLY A 135 18.71 -25.67 45.24
N ASP A 136 18.63 -26.95 44.87
CA ASP A 136 19.66 -27.94 45.17
C ASP A 136 20.66 -28.10 44.01
N PRO A 137 21.93 -27.65 44.15
CA PRO A 137 22.92 -27.72 43.09
C PRO A 137 23.23 -29.14 42.62
N ARG A 138 23.01 -30.16 43.49
CA ARG A 138 23.27 -31.57 43.17
C ARG A 138 22.33 -32.10 42.10
N LEU A 139 21.16 -31.49 41.96
CA LEU A 139 20.11 -31.91 41.03
C LEU A 139 20.21 -31.23 39.66
N ARG A 140 21.15 -30.28 39.48
CA ARG A 140 21.34 -29.57 38.19
C ARG A 140 21.68 -30.51 37.04
N GLY A 141 22.41 -31.59 37.33
CA GLY A 141 22.79 -32.62 36.36
C GLY A 141 21.84 -33.82 36.28
N ASP A 142 20.75 -33.87 37.07
CA ASP A 142 19.82 -35.00 37.03
C ASP A 142 18.84 -34.84 35.85
N VAL A 143 18.84 -35.81 34.94
CA VAL A 143 17.95 -35.82 33.76
C VAL A 143 16.46 -35.90 34.14
N ARG A 144 16.13 -36.51 35.28
CA ARG A 144 14.74 -36.62 35.77
C ARG A 144 14.21 -35.25 36.20
N HIS A 145 15.04 -34.48 36.90
CA HIS A 145 14.74 -33.09 37.25
C HIS A 145 14.55 -32.24 35.98
N LEU A 146 15.44 -32.38 34.99
CA LEU A 146 15.28 -31.69 33.70
C LEU A 146 13.97 -32.07 32.98
N ARG A 147 13.52 -33.33 33.05
CA ARG A 147 12.24 -33.75 32.45
C ARG A 147 11.05 -33.06 33.09
N LEU A 148 11.07 -32.82 34.40
CA LEU A 148 10.01 -32.06 35.08
C LEU A 148 9.94 -30.63 34.53
N TRP A 149 11.10 -29.98 34.34
CA TRP A 149 11.16 -28.64 33.74
C TRP A 149 10.66 -28.60 32.30
N VAL A 150 11.04 -29.57 31.46
CA VAL A 150 10.55 -29.66 30.08
C VAL A 150 9.05 -29.91 30.04
N ARG A 151 8.52 -30.75 30.93
CA ARG A 151 7.08 -30.99 31.06
C ARG A 151 6.36 -29.72 31.52
N HIS A 152 6.89 -29.02 32.52
CA HIS A 152 6.36 -27.75 33.00
C HIS A 152 6.29 -26.69 31.87
N ALA A 153 7.36 -26.54 31.09
CA ALA A 153 7.40 -25.63 29.94
C ALA A 153 6.26 -25.90 28.94
N SER A 154 5.87 -27.15 28.74
CA SER A 154 4.79 -27.51 27.80
C SER A 154 3.38 -27.07 28.25
N HIS A 155 3.18 -26.79 29.55
CA HIS A 155 1.92 -26.25 30.07
C HIS A 155 1.84 -24.72 30.00
N LEU A 156 2.93 -24.05 29.63
CA LEU A 156 2.99 -22.59 29.62
C LEU A 156 2.72 -22.02 28.23
N PRO A 157 2.02 -20.88 28.14
CA PRO A 157 1.84 -20.18 26.86
C PRO A 157 3.17 -19.58 26.36
N GLU A 158 4.01 -19.11 27.28
CA GLU A 158 5.32 -18.52 27.01
C GLU A 158 6.42 -19.22 27.81
N PRO A 159 7.04 -20.28 27.27
CA PRO A 159 8.04 -21.08 27.97
C PRO A 159 9.47 -20.51 27.93
N GLN A 160 9.71 -19.36 27.28
CA GLN A 160 11.05 -18.77 27.16
C GLN A 160 11.67 -18.51 28.53
N GLY A 161 10.90 -17.95 29.47
CA GLY A 161 11.36 -17.71 30.84
C GLY A 161 11.81 -18.97 31.60
N VAL A 162 11.27 -20.15 31.25
CA VAL A 162 11.76 -21.43 31.80
C VAL A 162 13.16 -21.74 31.28
N PHE A 163 13.39 -21.61 29.97
CA PHE A 163 14.69 -21.94 29.38
C PHE A 163 15.79 -20.96 29.79
N ASP A 164 15.44 -19.68 29.97
CA ASP A 164 16.31 -18.66 30.53
C ASP A 164 16.70 -19.01 31.97
N PHE A 165 15.73 -19.37 32.82
CA PHE A 165 15.99 -19.82 34.18
C PHE A 165 16.90 -21.07 34.23
N LEU A 166 16.67 -22.04 33.34
CA LEU A 166 17.50 -23.23 33.23
C LEU A 166 18.95 -22.89 32.81
N GLU A 167 19.14 -21.88 31.95
CA GLU A 167 20.46 -21.38 31.57
C GLU A 167 21.18 -20.76 32.76
N ASP A 168 20.52 -19.84 33.47
CA ASP A 168 21.09 -19.10 34.61
C ASP A 168 21.46 -20.03 35.77
N GLN A 169 20.61 -21.02 36.07
CA GLN A 169 20.88 -22.00 37.12
C GLN A 169 21.83 -23.12 36.70
N GLY A 170 22.20 -23.19 35.42
CA GLY A 170 23.01 -24.27 34.86
C GLY A 170 22.33 -25.64 34.97
N ILE A 171 21.00 -25.71 34.93
CA ILE A 171 20.24 -26.95 35.01
C ILE A 171 20.20 -27.59 33.62
N GLY A 172 20.63 -28.86 33.52
CA GLY A 172 20.52 -29.63 32.29
C GLY A 172 21.51 -29.24 31.19
N VAL A 173 22.53 -28.42 31.48
CA VAL A 173 23.51 -27.94 30.48
C VAL A 173 24.25 -29.09 29.77
N GLY A 174 24.50 -30.20 30.47
CA GLY A 174 25.14 -31.39 29.91
C GLY A 174 24.20 -32.38 29.23
N HIS A 175 22.90 -32.08 29.11
CA HIS A 175 21.91 -33.02 28.57
C HIS A 175 21.32 -32.52 27.25
N ALA A 176 21.36 -33.37 26.23
CA ALA A 176 20.79 -33.10 24.90
C ALA A 176 19.30 -32.72 25.00
N LEU A 177 18.55 -33.34 25.92
CA LEU A 177 17.13 -33.09 26.15
C LEU A 177 16.79 -31.61 26.33
N ARG A 178 17.67 -30.84 27.00
CA ARG A 178 17.46 -29.41 27.24
C ARG A 178 17.41 -28.63 25.93
N TYR A 179 18.43 -28.84 25.10
CA TYR A 179 18.57 -28.15 23.82
C TYR A 179 17.52 -28.62 22.81
N GLU A 180 17.19 -29.92 22.81
CA GLU A 180 16.09 -30.46 22.00
C GLU A 180 14.75 -29.79 22.33
N ALA A 181 14.43 -29.68 23.62
CA ALA A 181 13.17 -29.07 24.07
C ALA A 181 13.12 -27.57 23.74
N HIS A 182 14.21 -26.85 23.99
CA HIS A 182 14.28 -25.42 23.69
C HIS A 182 14.16 -25.15 22.17
N ALA A 183 14.90 -25.91 21.35
CA ALA A 183 14.83 -25.78 19.90
C ALA A 183 13.46 -26.15 19.33
N ALA A 184 12.81 -27.18 19.86
CA ALA A 184 11.46 -27.57 19.44
C ALA A 184 10.43 -26.46 19.71
N GLU A 185 10.57 -25.77 20.84
CA GLU A 185 9.67 -24.68 21.21
C GLU A 185 9.91 -23.42 20.37
N LEU A 186 11.17 -23.08 20.09
CA LEU A 186 11.52 -22.03 19.13
C LEU A 186 11.01 -22.36 17.72
N GLU A 187 11.07 -23.63 17.30
CA GLU A 187 10.48 -24.06 16.02
C GLU A 187 8.97 -23.87 16.00
N ARG A 188 8.27 -24.18 17.10
CA ARG A 188 6.81 -23.94 17.26
C ARG A 188 6.47 -22.46 17.11
N GLN A 189 7.30 -21.59 17.66
CA GLN A 189 7.20 -20.12 17.56
C GLN A 189 7.70 -19.58 16.21
N ARG A 190 8.16 -20.43 15.29
CA ARG A 190 8.73 -20.09 13.97
C ARG A 190 10.06 -19.32 14.02
N HIS A 191 10.77 -19.37 15.15
CA HIS A 191 12.10 -18.79 15.30
C HIS A 191 13.17 -19.81 14.86
N PHE A 192 13.24 -20.09 13.56
CA PHE A 192 14.05 -21.19 13.02
C PHE A 192 15.56 -20.99 13.20
N THR A 193 16.05 -19.76 13.05
CA THR A 193 17.48 -19.44 13.21
C THR A 193 17.93 -19.68 14.66
N GLU A 194 17.11 -19.28 15.62
CA GLU A 194 17.38 -19.48 17.05
C GLU A 194 17.28 -20.96 17.43
N ALA A 195 16.31 -21.68 16.86
CA ALA A 195 16.17 -23.13 17.05
C ALA A 195 17.44 -23.88 16.60
N GLU A 196 18.00 -23.54 15.43
CA GLU A 196 19.26 -24.13 14.96
C GLU A 196 20.42 -23.79 15.90
N ALA A 197 20.49 -22.55 16.36
CA ALA A 197 21.52 -22.11 17.30
C ALA A 197 21.49 -22.91 18.61
N GLN A 198 20.32 -23.27 19.13
CA GLN A 198 20.20 -24.11 20.34
C GLN A 198 20.76 -25.53 20.14
N TYR A 199 20.50 -26.17 19.00
CA TYR A 199 21.12 -27.46 18.69
C TYR A 199 22.64 -27.36 18.61
N LEU A 200 23.17 -26.35 17.93
CA LEU A 200 24.61 -26.13 17.80
C LEU A 200 25.25 -25.80 19.15
N LEU A 201 24.57 -25.02 20.00
CA LEU A 201 25.02 -24.70 21.35
C LEU A 201 25.17 -25.96 22.20
N GLY A 202 24.17 -26.86 22.17
CA GLY A 202 24.24 -28.13 22.90
C GLY A 202 25.38 -29.03 22.42
N LEU A 203 25.62 -29.09 21.10
CA LEU A 203 26.74 -29.83 20.53
C LEU A 203 28.09 -29.21 20.93
N GLY A 204 28.19 -27.88 20.91
CA GLY A 204 29.40 -27.15 21.32
C GLY A 204 29.73 -27.34 22.81
N ARG A 205 28.70 -27.53 23.64
CA ARG A 205 28.83 -27.82 25.08
C ARG A 205 29.01 -29.31 25.41
N GLY A 206 29.00 -30.20 24.41
CA GLY A 206 29.17 -31.63 24.62
C GLY A 206 27.98 -32.28 25.35
N ALA A 207 26.76 -31.84 25.05
CA ALA A 207 25.56 -32.37 25.68
C ALA A 207 25.28 -33.82 25.26
N GLU A 208 24.97 -34.68 26.22
CA GLU A 208 24.75 -36.12 26.00
C GLU A 208 23.25 -36.48 26.02
N PRO A 209 22.78 -37.46 25.21
CA PRO A 209 23.53 -38.22 24.21
C PRO A 209 23.82 -37.40 22.94
N LYS A 210 25.11 -37.28 22.58
CA LYS A 210 25.52 -36.41 21.46
C LYS A 210 24.91 -36.83 20.11
N GLU A 211 24.93 -38.13 19.83
CA GLU A 211 24.38 -38.69 18.58
C GLU A 211 22.89 -38.34 18.42
N ARG A 212 22.14 -38.40 19.52
CA ARG A 212 20.73 -38.04 19.52
C ARG A 212 20.53 -36.57 19.14
N LEU A 213 21.35 -35.68 19.68
CA LEU A 213 21.28 -34.24 19.38
C LEU A 213 21.64 -33.95 17.92
N GLN A 214 22.65 -34.64 17.37
CA GLN A 214 23.03 -34.54 15.95
C GLN A 214 21.88 -34.98 15.03
N ASN A 215 21.28 -36.14 15.32
CA ASN A 215 20.15 -36.65 14.55
C ASN A 215 18.97 -35.66 14.58
N ARG A 216 18.69 -35.03 15.73
CA ARG A 216 17.64 -34.00 15.83
C ARG A 216 17.94 -32.74 15.01
N LEU A 217 19.19 -32.29 14.99
CA LEU A 217 19.62 -31.18 14.14
C LEU A 217 19.46 -31.52 12.65
N GLU A 218 19.81 -32.74 12.23
CA GLU A 218 19.63 -33.19 10.85
C GLU A 218 18.15 -33.25 10.45
N GLU A 219 17.30 -33.81 11.32
CA GLU A 219 15.86 -33.80 11.12
C GLU A 219 15.30 -32.38 10.98
N PHE A 220 15.76 -31.46 11.84
CA PHE A 220 15.38 -30.04 11.80
C PHE A 220 15.80 -29.40 10.46
N ARG A 221 17.05 -29.57 10.04
CA ARG A 221 17.55 -29.07 8.75
C ARG A 221 16.76 -29.65 7.57
N GLY A 222 16.42 -30.94 7.62
CA GLY A 222 15.56 -31.58 6.63
C GLY A 222 14.17 -30.95 6.56
N ARG A 223 13.58 -30.55 7.70
CA ARG A 223 12.33 -29.77 7.72
C ARG A 223 12.51 -28.39 7.11
N MET A 224 13.61 -27.68 7.41
CA MET A 224 13.89 -26.34 6.86
C MET A 224 14.07 -26.36 5.34
N GLN A 225 14.79 -27.34 4.80
CA GLN A 225 14.95 -27.52 3.35
C GLN A 225 13.60 -27.73 2.65
N LYS A 226 12.73 -28.57 3.21
CA LYS A 226 11.38 -28.79 2.67
C LYS A 226 10.54 -27.51 2.70
N ARG A 227 10.66 -26.68 3.75
CA ARG A 227 10.00 -25.37 3.83
C ARG A 227 10.53 -24.43 2.75
N ALA A 228 11.85 -24.29 2.63
CA ALA A 228 12.47 -23.44 1.61
C ALA A 228 12.07 -23.83 0.19
N ALA A 229 12.08 -25.14 -0.14
CA ALA A 229 11.66 -25.64 -1.45
C ALA A 229 10.17 -25.35 -1.74
N ARG A 230 9.31 -25.44 -0.72
CA ARG A 230 7.89 -25.07 -0.85
C ARG A 230 7.74 -23.58 -1.13
N ASP A 231 8.45 -22.74 -0.39
CA ASP A 231 8.39 -21.29 -0.53
C ASP A 231 8.91 -20.85 -1.89
N GLU A 232 9.99 -21.45 -2.38
CA GLU A 232 10.51 -21.24 -3.73
C GLU A 232 9.47 -21.63 -4.79
N LYS A 233 8.83 -22.80 -4.66
CA LYS A 233 7.78 -23.23 -5.59
C LYS A 233 6.59 -22.28 -5.59
N LEU A 234 6.22 -21.74 -4.43
CA LEU A 234 5.15 -20.74 -4.31
C LEU A 234 5.56 -19.43 -5.00
N GLN A 235 6.80 -18.97 -4.82
CA GLN A 235 7.32 -17.78 -5.50
C GLN A 235 7.35 -17.97 -7.03
N GLN A 236 7.83 -19.11 -7.52
CA GLN A 236 7.81 -19.43 -8.95
C GLN A 236 6.39 -19.44 -9.52
N LYS A 237 5.42 -20.02 -8.79
CA LYS A 237 4.01 -20.00 -9.21
C LYS A 237 3.43 -18.57 -9.24
N GLN A 238 3.83 -17.71 -8.30
CA GLN A 238 3.44 -16.30 -8.29
C GLN A 238 4.05 -15.53 -9.47
N LEU A 239 5.34 -15.74 -9.75
CA LEU A 239 6.03 -15.15 -10.91
C LEU A 239 5.39 -15.60 -12.24
N GLN A 240 5.03 -16.88 -12.36
CA GLN A 240 4.30 -17.39 -13.52
C GLN A 240 2.92 -16.76 -13.66
N LYS A 241 2.14 -16.64 -12.57
CA LYS A 241 0.86 -15.93 -12.58
C LYS A 241 1.00 -14.47 -12.99
N LYS A 242 2.03 -13.76 -12.51
CA LYS A 242 2.31 -12.36 -12.89
C LYS A 242 2.68 -12.23 -14.37
N LYS A 243 3.41 -13.19 -14.94
CA LYS A 243 3.67 -13.26 -16.39
C LYS A 243 2.41 -13.59 -17.22
N GLN A 244 1.41 -14.22 -16.62
CA GLN A 244 0.20 -14.70 -17.29
C GLN A 244 -1.03 -13.75 -17.20
N GLN A 245 -0.93 -12.58 -16.56
CA GLN A 245 -2.02 -11.59 -16.50
C GLN A 245 -1.56 -10.21 -17.05
N PRO A 246 -2.25 -9.62 -18.05
CA PRO A 246 -2.43 -10.21 -19.39
C PRO A 246 -2.02 -9.24 -20.53
N ARG A 247 -1.50 -9.82 -21.63
CA ARG A 247 -1.40 -9.18 -22.96
C ARG A 247 -2.74 -8.60 -23.46
N GLN A 248 -3.88 -9.07 -22.93
CA GLN A 248 -5.22 -8.63 -23.34
C GLN A 248 -5.51 -7.16 -22.99
N HIS A 249 -5.09 -6.67 -21.83
CA HIS A 249 -5.36 -5.27 -21.44
C HIS A 249 -4.51 -4.28 -22.23
N HIS A 250 -3.29 -4.68 -22.60
CA HIS A 250 -2.41 -3.88 -23.46
C HIS A 250 -2.89 -3.89 -24.92
N GLN A 251 -3.43 -5.02 -25.40
CA GLN A 251 -3.99 -5.12 -26.74
C GLN A 251 -5.28 -4.30 -26.90
N GLN A 252 -6.18 -4.33 -25.91
CA GLN A 252 -7.37 -3.46 -25.89
C GLN A 252 -7.01 -1.98 -25.81
N HIS A 253 -6.07 -1.60 -24.95
CA HIS A 253 -5.64 -0.20 -24.85
C HIS A 253 -4.99 0.28 -26.15
N HIS A 254 -4.17 -0.54 -26.80
CA HIS A 254 -3.57 -0.20 -28.09
C HIS A 254 -4.62 -0.05 -29.20
N GLN A 255 -5.62 -0.93 -29.24
CA GLN A 255 -6.70 -0.86 -30.22
C GLN A 255 -7.58 0.39 -30.01
N GLN A 256 -7.92 0.70 -28.75
CA GLN A 256 -8.66 1.92 -28.42
C GLN A 256 -7.90 3.20 -28.78
N GLN A 257 -6.57 3.18 -28.61
CA GLN A 257 -5.71 4.30 -29.01
C GLN A 257 -5.67 4.49 -30.54
N GLN A 258 -5.65 3.41 -31.32
CA GLN A 258 -5.75 3.48 -32.77
C GLN A 258 -7.11 4.05 -33.23
N GLU A 259 -8.21 3.63 -32.61
CA GLU A 259 -9.55 4.16 -32.92
C GLU A 259 -9.68 5.66 -32.61
N GLN A 260 -9.07 6.13 -31.52
CA GLN A 260 -9.05 7.55 -31.19
C GLN A 260 -8.27 8.38 -32.22
N LEU A 261 -7.10 7.91 -32.65
CA LEU A 261 -6.31 8.59 -33.68
C LEU A 261 -7.09 8.68 -35.00
N GLN A 262 -7.77 7.60 -35.38
CA GLN A 262 -8.56 7.55 -36.61
C GLN A 262 -9.76 8.50 -36.56
N GLN A 263 -10.42 8.64 -35.40
CA GLN A 263 -11.48 9.64 -35.20
C GLN A 263 -10.94 11.06 -35.25
N GLN A 264 -9.75 11.32 -34.69
CA GLN A 264 -9.14 12.64 -34.71
C GLN A 264 -8.77 13.05 -36.14
N GLU A 265 -8.18 12.16 -36.93
CA GLU A 265 -7.89 12.41 -38.35
C GLU A 265 -9.16 12.70 -39.16
N GLN A 266 -10.25 11.97 -38.91
CA GLN A 266 -11.54 12.25 -39.56
C GLN A 266 -12.11 13.62 -39.18
N GLN A 267 -11.99 14.02 -37.91
CA GLN A 267 -12.42 15.35 -37.47
C GLN A 267 -11.59 16.46 -38.10
N GLU A 268 -10.27 16.29 -38.18
CA GLU A 268 -9.38 17.25 -38.84
C GLU A 268 -9.70 17.38 -40.33
N GLN A 269 -9.93 16.27 -41.04
CA GLN A 269 -10.37 16.30 -42.44
C GLN A 269 -11.70 17.04 -42.62
N GLN A 270 -12.69 16.79 -41.77
CA GLN A 270 -13.97 17.51 -41.83
C GLN A 270 -13.82 19.01 -41.55
N GLN A 271 -12.96 19.38 -40.60
CA GLN A 271 -12.67 20.79 -40.33
C GLN A 271 -11.94 21.46 -41.51
N GLU A 272 -11.02 20.75 -42.14
CA GLU A 272 -10.30 21.26 -43.31
C GLU A 272 -11.23 21.43 -44.51
N GLU A 273 -12.15 20.49 -44.74
CA GLU A 273 -13.16 20.60 -45.78
C GLU A 273 -14.11 21.78 -45.53
N GLN A 274 -14.53 22.00 -44.27
CA GLN A 274 -15.31 23.19 -43.90
C GLN A 274 -14.52 24.49 -44.12
N ARG A 275 -13.22 24.52 -43.78
CA ARG A 275 -12.36 25.67 -44.05
C ARG A 275 -12.26 25.97 -45.54
N GLN A 276 -12.02 24.95 -46.36
CA GLN A 276 -11.95 25.10 -47.82
C GLN A 276 -13.27 25.60 -48.41
N GLN A 277 -14.42 25.12 -47.91
CA GLN A 277 -15.73 25.63 -48.31
C GLN A 277 -15.92 27.10 -47.93
N GLN A 278 -15.52 27.49 -46.71
CA GLN A 278 -15.57 28.88 -46.28
C GLN A 278 -14.66 29.77 -47.13
N GLU A 279 -13.45 29.33 -47.45
CA GLU A 279 -12.52 30.06 -48.31
C GLU A 279 -13.07 30.22 -49.73
N GLN A 280 -13.64 29.16 -50.33
CA GLN A 280 -14.32 29.28 -51.62
C GLN A 280 -15.47 30.29 -51.56
N GLN A 281 -16.27 30.26 -50.50
CA GLN A 281 -17.39 31.19 -50.34
C GLN A 281 -16.90 32.64 -50.19
N GLN A 282 -15.79 32.86 -49.45
CA GLN A 282 -15.16 34.18 -49.35
C GLN A 282 -14.61 34.65 -50.70
N LEU A 283 -13.96 33.77 -51.46
CA LEU A 283 -13.44 34.09 -52.78
C LEU A 283 -14.57 34.48 -53.74
N GLN A 284 -15.68 33.75 -53.70
CA GLN A 284 -16.87 34.03 -54.50
C GLN A 284 -17.49 35.38 -54.13
N ARG A 285 -17.60 35.70 -52.83
CA ARG A 285 -18.05 37.03 -52.37
C ARG A 285 -17.12 38.15 -52.82
N LYS A 286 -15.80 37.93 -52.77
CA LYS A 286 -14.82 38.92 -53.22
C LYS A 286 -14.91 39.17 -54.72
N GLN A 287 -15.14 38.13 -55.52
CA GLN A 287 -15.40 38.27 -56.96
C GLN A 287 -16.70 39.06 -57.22
N GLN A 288 -17.78 38.77 -56.50
CA GLN A 288 -19.04 39.53 -56.60
C GLN A 288 -18.83 41.01 -56.25
N GLN A 289 -18.14 41.31 -55.14
CA GLN A 289 -17.82 42.69 -54.74
C GLN A 289 -16.99 43.42 -55.80
N LEU A 290 -16.01 42.75 -56.41
CA LEU A 290 -15.21 43.34 -57.48
C LEU A 290 -16.06 43.64 -58.71
N GLN A 291 -16.97 42.74 -59.07
CA GLN A 291 -17.90 42.93 -60.19
C GLN A 291 -18.87 44.09 -59.93
N GLU A 292 -19.41 44.19 -58.71
CA GLU A 292 -20.24 45.32 -58.28
C GLU A 292 -19.46 46.65 -58.31
N GLN A 293 -18.20 46.66 -57.85
CA GLN A 293 -17.34 47.84 -57.89
C GLN A 293 -17.08 48.29 -59.33
N GLN A 294 -16.82 47.37 -60.25
CA GLN A 294 -16.67 47.68 -61.68
C GLN A 294 -17.95 48.26 -62.27
N GLN A 295 -19.12 47.68 -61.96
CA GLN A 295 -20.41 48.22 -62.40
C GLN A 295 -20.67 49.63 -61.86
N GLN A 296 -20.35 49.88 -60.58
CA GLN A 296 -20.47 51.21 -59.97
C GLN A 296 -19.55 52.23 -60.66
N GLN A 297 -18.30 51.85 -60.97
CA GLN A 297 -17.40 52.72 -61.74
C GLN A 297 -17.96 53.04 -63.14
N GLN A 298 -18.49 52.05 -63.86
CA GLN A 298 -19.10 52.29 -65.17
C GLN A 298 -20.32 53.23 -65.07
N GLN A 299 -21.18 53.04 -64.06
CA GLN A 299 -22.31 53.95 -63.83
C GLN A 299 -21.86 55.38 -63.47
N GLN A 300 -20.80 55.53 -62.68
CA GLN A 300 -20.22 56.85 -62.38
C GLN A 300 -19.66 57.53 -63.63
N GLN A 301 -18.95 56.78 -64.50
CA GLN A 301 -18.47 57.31 -65.78
C GLN A 301 -19.62 57.74 -66.70
N GLN A 302 -20.69 56.94 -66.80
CA GLN A 302 -21.88 57.31 -67.57
C GLN A 302 -22.55 58.58 -67.01
N LYS A 303 -22.68 58.70 -65.69
CA LYS A 303 -23.22 59.91 -65.04
C LYS A 303 -22.36 61.15 -65.34
N GLN A 304 -21.03 61.02 -65.29
CA GLN A 304 -20.12 62.13 -65.65
C GLN A 304 -20.27 62.53 -67.11
N GLN A 305 -20.36 61.57 -68.05
CA GLN A 305 -20.59 61.87 -69.46
C GLN A 305 -21.93 62.58 -69.69
N GLN A 306 -23.00 62.14 -69.02
CA GLN A 306 -24.30 62.81 -69.09
C GLN A 306 -24.25 64.24 -68.54
N GLN A 307 -23.53 64.47 -67.43
CA GLN A 307 -23.33 65.82 -66.88
C GLN A 307 -22.55 66.71 -67.85
N GLN A 308 -21.48 66.21 -68.48
CA GLN A 308 -20.73 66.96 -69.49
C GLN A 308 -21.61 67.32 -70.71
N GLN A 309 -22.44 66.39 -71.20
CA GLN A 309 -23.38 66.66 -72.27
C GLN A 309 -24.43 67.71 -71.87
N GLN A 310 -24.93 67.66 -70.63
CA GLN A 310 -25.85 68.70 -70.12
C GLN A 310 -25.18 70.07 -70.05
N GLN A 311 -23.92 70.14 -69.60
CA GLN A 311 -23.16 71.40 -69.58
C GLN A 311 -22.92 71.94 -70.99
N GLN A 312 -22.56 71.10 -71.96
CA GLN A 312 -22.41 71.51 -73.36
C GLN A 312 -23.73 72.04 -73.95
N LYS A 313 -24.86 71.38 -73.67
CA LYS A 313 -26.18 71.87 -74.09
C LYS A 313 -26.52 73.23 -73.45
N GLN A 314 -26.19 73.43 -72.18
CA GLN A 314 -26.36 74.72 -71.50
C GLN A 314 -25.49 75.80 -72.15
N GLN A 315 -24.22 75.52 -72.46
CA GLN A 315 -23.33 76.46 -73.16
C GLN A 315 -23.84 76.81 -74.56
N GLN A 316 -24.33 75.83 -75.33
CA GLN A 316 -24.95 76.08 -76.64
C GLN A 316 -26.22 76.93 -76.52
N HIS A 317 -27.05 76.71 -75.50
CA HIS A 317 -28.23 77.54 -75.26
C HIS A 317 -27.84 78.97 -74.86
N GLN A 318 -26.75 79.14 -74.10
CA GLN A 318 -26.24 80.45 -73.72
C GLN A 318 -25.67 81.21 -74.93
N GLN A 319 -24.95 80.53 -75.82
CA GLN A 319 -24.47 81.10 -77.09
C GLN A 319 -25.62 81.47 -78.04
N GLN A 320 -26.73 80.71 -78.04
CA GLN A 320 -27.93 81.07 -78.79
C GLN A 320 -28.72 82.25 -78.18
N GLN A 321 -28.54 82.54 -76.89
CA GLN A 321 -29.15 83.71 -76.24
C GLN A 321 -28.33 84.99 -76.37
N GLU A 322 -27.05 84.93 -76.77
CA GLU A 322 -26.19 86.10 -76.98
C GLU A 322 -26.32 86.74 -78.38
N GLU A 323 -26.99 86.10 -79.35
CA GLU A 323 -27.36 86.71 -80.64
C GLU A 323 -28.82 87.21 -80.66
N ALA A 324 -29.13 88.32 -79.97
CA ALA A 324 -30.25 89.19 -80.34
C ALA A 324 -30.13 90.60 -79.69
N PRO A 325 -30.36 91.69 -80.46
CA PRO A 325 -30.01 93.08 -80.11
C PRO A 325 -31.01 93.78 -79.17
N PRO A 326 -30.63 94.95 -78.60
CA PRO A 326 -31.23 95.46 -77.36
C PRO A 326 -32.36 96.46 -77.59
N SER A 327 -33.36 96.44 -76.71
CA SER A 327 -34.18 97.63 -76.44
C SER A 327 -34.80 97.58 -75.05
N SER A 328 -34.26 98.44 -74.18
CA SER A 328 -34.91 99.04 -73.00
C SER A 328 -36.03 100.03 -73.46
N PRO A 329 -36.79 100.77 -72.60
CA PRO A 329 -36.87 100.80 -71.13
C PRO A 329 -38.32 100.86 -70.55
N LEU A 330 -38.54 100.24 -69.37
CA LEU A 330 -39.52 100.60 -68.30
C LEU A 330 -41.04 100.49 -68.62
N PRO A 331 -41.89 99.96 -67.71
CA PRO A 331 -41.91 100.29 -66.28
C PRO A 331 -42.06 99.05 -65.37
N VAL A 332 -41.18 98.87 -64.38
CA VAL A 332 -41.43 97.83 -63.36
C VAL A 332 -42.44 98.34 -62.34
N ALA A 333 -43.59 97.67 -62.32
CA ALA A 333 -44.70 97.90 -61.43
C ALA A 333 -44.37 97.60 -59.96
N SER A 334 -45.02 98.37 -59.07
CA SER A 334 -45.41 98.04 -57.70
C SER A 334 -44.31 97.67 -56.69
N CYS A 335 -43.93 98.65 -55.86
CA CYS A 335 -43.13 98.46 -54.67
C CYS A 335 -44.04 98.30 -53.44
N LEU A 336 -44.13 97.08 -52.88
CA LEU A 336 -44.53 96.76 -51.49
C LEU A 336 -43.98 95.35 -51.14
N PRO A 337 -43.25 95.13 -50.03
CA PRO A 337 -43.06 93.81 -49.45
C PRO A 337 -44.17 93.56 -48.41
N THR A 338 -45.31 93.06 -48.87
CA THR A 338 -46.37 92.53 -47.99
C THR A 338 -46.33 91.01 -48.12
N GLN A 339 -45.70 90.32 -47.17
CA GLN A 339 -46.41 89.56 -46.13
C GLN A 339 -47.57 88.75 -46.72
N ARG A 340 -47.59 87.42 -46.68
CA ARG A 340 -47.56 86.61 -45.46
C ARG A 340 -47.38 85.14 -45.85
N LEU A 341 -46.61 84.42 -45.03
CA LEU A 341 -46.84 83.04 -44.56
C LEU A 341 -47.07 81.94 -45.60
N VAL A 342 -46.20 80.92 -45.57
CA VAL A 342 -46.63 79.55 -45.22
C VAL A 342 -45.43 78.71 -44.81
N ALA A 343 -45.20 78.62 -43.50
CA ALA A 343 -44.44 77.55 -42.87
C ALA A 343 -45.27 77.06 -41.69
N THR A 344 -46.22 76.15 -41.98
CA THR A 344 -46.91 75.37 -40.95
C THR A 344 -46.51 73.92 -41.13
N GLN A 345 -45.59 73.50 -40.26
CA GLN A 345 -45.23 72.11 -40.01
C GLN A 345 -46.48 71.31 -39.67
N ARG A 346 -46.66 70.18 -40.34
CA ARG A 346 -47.76 69.26 -40.11
C ARG A 346 -47.46 68.40 -38.90
N VAL A 347 -47.96 68.83 -37.75
CA VAL A 347 -48.39 67.93 -36.67
C VAL A 347 -49.83 67.52 -36.99
N VAL A 348 -50.07 66.22 -37.10
CA VAL A 348 -51.41 65.63 -36.95
C VAL A 348 -51.27 64.60 -35.83
N GLN A 349 -51.98 64.86 -34.74
CA GLN A 349 -52.30 63.92 -33.69
C GLN A 349 -53.79 64.09 -33.38
N PRO A 350 -54.51 63.01 -33.05
CA PRO A 350 -55.55 63.06 -32.04
C PRO A 350 -55.18 62.11 -30.89
N GLN A 351 -54.96 62.63 -29.68
CA GLN A 351 -55.93 63.01 -28.65
C GLN A 351 -56.37 61.82 -27.79
N GLY A 352 -56.04 61.92 -26.50
CA GLY A 352 -56.29 60.90 -25.49
C GLY A 352 -55.85 61.26 -24.08
N SER A 353 -56.00 62.53 -23.70
CA SER A 353 -56.37 63.04 -22.37
C SER A 353 -55.75 62.50 -21.07
N LYS A 354 -55.18 63.49 -20.35
CA LYS A 354 -55.14 63.72 -18.89
C LYS A 354 -53.92 63.22 -18.10
N ALA A 355 -53.06 64.21 -17.84
CA ALA A 355 -52.14 64.27 -16.72
C ALA A 355 -52.87 64.20 -15.37
N SER A 356 -52.24 63.56 -14.39
CA SER A 356 -51.67 64.28 -13.25
C SER A 356 -50.97 63.31 -12.28
N PHE A 357 -49.93 63.86 -11.64
CA PHE A 357 -49.49 63.57 -10.28
C PHE A 357 -48.32 62.57 -10.08
N VAL A 358 -47.40 63.03 -9.22
CA VAL A 358 -46.31 62.37 -8.46
C VAL A 358 -44.88 62.47 -9.04
N GLN A 359 -44.09 63.35 -8.42
CA GLN A 359 -42.73 63.02 -7.94
C GLN A 359 -42.86 62.67 -6.44
N PRO A 360 -41.90 62.00 -5.77
CA PRO A 360 -40.64 61.42 -6.27
C PRO A 360 -40.43 59.97 -5.78
N LEU A 361 -39.51 59.19 -6.37
CA LEU A 361 -38.77 58.18 -5.59
C LEU A 361 -37.44 57.81 -6.25
N SER A 362 -36.40 57.95 -5.46
CA SER A 362 -35.02 57.58 -5.69
C SER A 362 -34.87 56.05 -5.83
N GLN A 363 -34.06 55.58 -6.79
CA GLN A 363 -32.96 54.60 -6.59
C GLN A 363 -32.36 54.07 -7.92
N PRO A 364 -31.07 53.65 -7.91
CA PRO A 364 -30.29 53.40 -9.12
C PRO A 364 -30.43 51.93 -9.60
N LEU A 365 -30.92 51.73 -10.82
CA LEU A 365 -30.96 50.42 -11.48
C LEU A 365 -29.96 50.41 -12.65
N GLY A 366 -28.72 50.07 -12.36
CA GLY A 366 -27.66 50.01 -13.38
C GLY A 366 -26.37 49.31 -12.97
N SER A 367 -26.37 48.49 -11.91
CA SER A 367 -25.12 47.90 -11.37
C SER A 367 -25.06 46.37 -11.40
N GLN A 368 -26.17 45.65 -11.55
CA GLN A 368 -26.16 44.17 -11.47
C GLN A 368 -25.94 43.49 -12.84
N ALA A 369 -26.51 44.03 -13.93
CA ALA A 369 -26.33 43.46 -15.27
C ALA A 369 -24.90 43.65 -15.81
N ALA A 370 -24.27 44.80 -15.51
CA ALA A 370 -22.87 45.06 -15.86
C ALA A 370 -21.91 44.13 -15.09
N ARG A 371 -22.11 43.97 -13.76
CA ARG A 371 -21.35 43.02 -12.93
C ARG A 371 -21.50 41.56 -13.40
N SER A 372 -22.66 41.19 -13.94
CA SER A 372 -22.93 39.84 -14.49
C SER A 372 -22.26 39.55 -15.84
N LEU A 373 -21.94 40.57 -16.65
CA LEU A 373 -21.16 40.40 -17.87
C LEU A 373 -19.66 40.38 -17.56
N GLU A 374 -19.21 41.20 -16.61
CA GLU A 374 -17.83 41.23 -16.14
C GLU A 374 -17.43 39.89 -15.50
N GLN A 375 -18.27 39.33 -14.62
CA GLN A 375 -18.05 37.99 -14.05
C GLN A 375 -18.03 36.87 -15.12
N ARG A 376 -18.82 36.98 -16.19
CA ARG A 376 -18.78 35.98 -17.28
C ARG A 376 -17.51 36.09 -18.11
N ARG A 377 -16.98 37.30 -18.29
CA ARG A 377 -15.71 37.52 -18.98
C ARG A 377 -14.53 37.02 -18.15
N GLU A 378 -14.53 37.29 -16.84
CA GLU A 378 -13.53 36.75 -15.91
C GLU A 378 -13.54 35.22 -15.89
N LEU A 379 -14.72 34.60 -15.85
CA LEU A 379 -14.84 33.13 -15.93
C LEU A 379 -14.39 32.55 -17.27
N PHE A 380 -14.61 33.27 -18.38
CA PHE A 380 -14.15 32.83 -19.70
C PHE A 380 -12.63 32.92 -19.83
N GLU A 381 -12.03 34.03 -19.37
CA GLU A 381 -10.57 34.20 -19.31
C GLU A 381 -9.92 33.17 -18.37
N GLU A 382 -10.57 32.81 -17.25
CA GLU A 382 -10.10 31.76 -16.33
C GLU A 382 -10.19 30.35 -16.94
N VAL A 383 -11.22 30.07 -17.75
CA VAL A 383 -11.36 28.80 -18.48
C VAL A 383 -10.31 28.68 -19.59
N GLU A 384 -10.03 29.77 -20.32
CA GLU A 384 -8.96 29.80 -21.32
C GLU A 384 -7.57 29.68 -20.70
N ALA A 385 -7.33 30.31 -19.54
CA ALA A 385 -6.08 30.17 -18.79
C ALA A 385 -5.86 28.72 -18.33
N ARG A 386 -6.90 28.06 -17.80
CA ARG A 386 -6.83 26.63 -17.42
C ARG A 386 -6.62 25.71 -18.63
N ALA A 387 -7.23 26.02 -19.78
CA ALA A 387 -6.98 25.28 -21.03
C ALA A 387 -5.53 25.46 -21.51
N CYS A 388 -4.95 26.66 -21.35
CA CYS A 388 -3.56 26.94 -21.67
C CYS A 388 -2.60 26.18 -20.74
N GLU A 389 -2.85 26.20 -19.42
CA GLU A 389 -2.08 25.43 -18.43
C GLU A 389 -2.15 23.93 -18.70
N GLN A 390 -3.34 23.40 -19.02
CA GLN A 390 -3.52 21.99 -19.33
C GLN A 390 -2.74 21.58 -20.59
N LYS A 391 -2.74 22.43 -21.63
CA LYS A 391 -1.96 22.22 -22.85
C LYS A 391 -0.45 22.26 -22.57
N GLN A 392 0.00 23.15 -21.70
CA GLN A 392 1.39 23.25 -21.27
C GLN A 392 1.82 22.01 -20.47
N GLN A 393 0.99 21.53 -19.55
CA GLN A 393 1.23 20.29 -18.80
C GLN A 393 1.29 19.07 -19.73
N GLN A 394 0.40 18.98 -20.72
CA GLN A 394 0.38 17.90 -21.70
C GLN A 394 1.66 17.89 -22.55
N GLN A 395 2.14 19.08 -22.96
CA GLN A 395 3.38 19.23 -23.70
C GLN A 395 4.60 18.82 -22.86
N GLN A 396 4.65 19.21 -21.57
CA GLN A 396 5.71 18.80 -20.65
C GLN A 396 5.70 17.28 -20.43
N HIS A 397 4.52 16.68 -20.30
CA HIS A 397 4.39 15.23 -20.15
C HIS A 397 4.90 14.49 -21.39
N GLN A 398 4.57 14.98 -22.59
CA GLN A 398 5.03 14.40 -23.84
C GLN A 398 6.56 14.51 -24.01
N GLN A 399 7.14 15.65 -23.63
CA GLN A 399 8.60 15.81 -23.61
C GLN A 399 9.29 14.88 -22.61
N HIS A 400 8.69 14.70 -21.43
CA HIS A 400 9.22 13.77 -20.43
C HIS A 400 9.17 12.31 -20.91
N GLN A 401 8.07 11.90 -21.54
CA GLN A 401 7.96 10.57 -22.15
C GLN A 401 9.01 10.35 -23.25
N GLN A 402 9.24 11.35 -24.11
CA GLN A 402 10.28 11.27 -25.14
C GLN A 402 11.68 11.14 -24.52
N GLN A 403 11.98 11.87 -23.44
CA GLN A 403 13.26 11.72 -22.74
C GLN A 403 13.42 10.35 -22.07
N GLN A 404 12.35 9.80 -21.48
CA GLN A 404 12.39 8.45 -20.92
C GLN A 404 12.66 7.40 -22.00
N GLN A 405 11.97 7.48 -23.14
CA GLN A 405 12.20 6.58 -24.27
C GLN A 405 13.63 6.68 -24.80
N GLN A 406 14.19 7.89 -24.89
CA GLN A 406 15.59 8.08 -25.30
C GLN A 406 16.59 7.50 -24.28
N ARG A 407 16.32 7.63 -22.98
CA ARG A 407 17.15 7.01 -21.93
C ARG A 407 17.09 5.49 -21.98
N GLU A 408 15.90 4.92 -22.14
CA GLU A 408 15.71 3.48 -22.27
C GLU A 408 16.41 2.94 -23.52
N GLN A 409 16.32 3.64 -24.65
CA GLN A 409 17.05 3.28 -25.88
C GLN A 409 18.56 3.34 -25.69
N PHE A 410 19.07 4.36 -25.01
CA PHE A 410 20.49 4.50 -24.70
C PHE A 410 20.97 3.38 -23.75
N GLU A 411 20.22 3.07 -22.70
CA GLU A 411 20.53 1.96 -21.78
C GLU A 411 20.49 0.61 -22.51
N GLU A 412 19.55 0.42 -23.45
CA GLU A 412 19.49 -0.79 -24.26
C GLU A 412 20.66 -0.90 -25.23
N GLU A 413 21.07 0.21 -25.85
CA GLU A 413 22.24 0.28 -26.74
C GLU A 413 23.54 0.05 -25.97
N GLU A 414 23.70 0.63 -24.79
CA GLU A 414 24.82 0.38 -23.88
C GLU A 414 24.87 -1.09 -23.44
N ALA A 415 23.73 -1.67 -23.08
CA ALA A 415 23.63 -3.08 -22.72
C ALA A 415 23.95 -4.02 -23.91
N ARG A 416 23.57 -3.63 -25.14
CA ARG A 416 23.94 -4.35 -26.38
C ARG A 416 25.44 -4.23 -26.64
N ALA A 417 26.02 -3.04 -26.51
CA ALA A 417 27.46 -2.82 -26.67
C ALA A 417 28.27 -3.62 -25.64
N LEU A 418 27.83 -3.68 -24.38
CA LEU A 418 28.48 -4.47 -23.34
C LEU A 418 28.40 -5.99 -23.62
N LYS A 419 27.28 -6.45 -24.20
CA LYS A 419 27.13 -7.84 -24.66
C LYS A 419 28.04 -8.13 -25.86
N GLN A 420 28.12 -7.22 -26.83
CA GLN A 420 29.01 -7.32 -28.00
C GLN A 420 30.48 -7.40 -27.57
N GLN A 421 30.89 -6.55 -26.62
CA GLN A 421 32.25 -6.52 -26.10
C GLN A 421 32.62 -7.83 -25.38
N LYS A 422 31.66 -8.43 -24.64
CA LYS A 422 31.84 -9.74 -24.02
C LYS A 422 31.91 -10.88 -25.04
N THR A 423 31.13 -10.83 -26.12
CA THR A 423 31.21 -11.83 -27.20
C THR A 423 32.52 -11.70 -27.98
N ASP A 424 32.98 -10.49 -28.28
CA ASP A 424 34.23 -10.27 -29.01
C ASP A 424 35.46 -10.67 -28.17
N ALA A 425 35.44 -10.40 -26.86
CA ALA A 425 36.46 -10.90 -25.93
C ALA A 425 36.49 -12.44 -25.85
N PHE A 426 35.33 -13.09 -25.94
CA PHE A 426 35.24 -14.56 -25.94
C PHE A 426 35.74 -15.18 -27.25
N VAL A 427 35.48 -14.55 -28.40
CA VAL A 427 35.96 -14.99 -29.72
C VAL A 427 37.48 -14.81 -29.85
N CYS A 428 38.05 -13.75 -29.26
CA CYS A 428 39.50 -13.51 -29.29
C CYS A 428 40.29 -14.57 -28.50
N TYR A 429 39.71 -15.15 -27.44
CA TYR A 429 40.34 -16.20 -26.61
C TYR A 429 40.30 -17.61 -27.23
N GLN A 430 39.51 -17.84 -28.28
CA GLN A 430 39.41 -19.14 -28.96
C GLN A 430 40.20 -19.21 -30.28
N SER A 431 41.01 -18.21 -30.60
CA SER A 431 41.88 -18.30 -31.78
C SER A 431 42.95 -19.38 -31.57
N PRO A 432 43.02 -20.42 -32.41
CA PRO A 432 44.00 -21.49 -32.25
C PRO A 432 45.42 -20.93 -32.49
N ILE A 433 46.32 -21.24 -31.54
CA ILE A 433 47.74 -20.95 -31.65
C ILE A 433 48.25 -21.58 -32.96
N PRO A 434 48.83 -20.81 -33.89
CA PRO A 434 49.40 -21.38 -35.10
C PRO A 434 50.58 -22.27 -34.71
N SER A 435 50.39 -23.58 -34.84
CA SER A 435 51.46 -24.59 -34.87
C SER A 435 52.30 -24.33 -36.12
N GLY A 436 53.41 -23.61 -35.96
CA GLY A 436 54.35 -23.33 -37.03
C GLY A 436 55.80 -23.61 -36.62
N ALA A 437 56.33 -24.69 -37.22
CA ALA A 437 57.73 -25.05 -37.48
C ALA A 437 58.65 -25.40 -36.30
#